data_AF-A0A8S2YWU5-F1
#
_entry.id   AF-A0A8S2YWU5-F1
#
_cell.length_a   1.000
_cell.length_b   1.000
_cell.length_c   1.000
_cell.angle_alpha   90.00
_cell.angle_beta   90.00
_cell.angle_gamma   90.00
#
_symmetry.space_group_name_H-M   'P 1'
#
loop_
_entity.id
_entity.type
_entity.pdbx_description
1 polymer ?
#
loop_
_entity_poly.entity_id
_entity_poly.type
_entity_poly.pdbx_seq_one_letter_code
_entity_poly.pdbx_strand_id
1 'polypeptide(L)'
;MIVFFHHLTLATTTTNPSYLTPSTARCNSTAVTSCTTTTSIIARCQSYEVSWNNHCYYLDGLGGNCTTGYSLATNAVLGCIATQFASKTYRSTISNNCCVWTADTYECYGFNNNCNTAGPFSAGPVWSGAGCLSVQQRYSAQLTFCGSN
;
A
#
# COMPACT_ATOMS: atom_id res chain seq x y z
N MET A 1 51.47 41.77 12.78
CA MET A 1 51.17 40.33 12.87
C MET A 1 49.67 40.16 12.73
N ILE A 2 49.28 39.18 11.93
CA ILE A 2 48.06 39.11 11.12
C ILE A 2 46.79 38.83 11.95
N VAL A 3 45.68 39.47 11.55
CA VAL A 3 44.30 39.25 12.01
C VAL A 3 43.73 38.01 11.32
N PHE A 4 43.09 37.10 12.06
CA PHE A 4 42.13 36.16 11.46
C PHE A 4 40.88 36.05 12.34
N PHE A 5 39.77 36.56 11.79
CA PHE A 5 38.40 36.25 12.19
C PHE A 5 38.12 34.77 11.93
N HIS A 6 37.54 34.06 12.90
CA HIS A 6 36.89 32.77 12.66
C HIS A 6 35.37 32.98 12.71
N HIS A 7 34.80 33.06 11.50
CA HIS A 7 33.37 32.90 11.26
C HIS A 7 32.95 31.48 11.62
N LEU A 8 32.03 31.36 12.57
CA LEU A 8 31.30 30.13 12.87
C LEU A 8 30.16 30.02 11.85
N THR A 9 30.30 29.13 10.86
CA THR A 9 29.28 28.88 9.83
C THR A 9 28.29 27.83 10.32
N LEU A 10 26.99 28.14 10.25
CA LEU A 10 25.87 27.22 10.49
C LEU A 10 26.00 25.96 9.61
N ALA A 11 25.96 24.78 10.23
CA ALA A 11 25.76 23.53 9.52
C ALA A 11 24.26 23.35 9.23
N THR A 12 23.85 23.62 7.99
CA THR A 12 22.56 23.17 7.47
C THR A 12 22.66 21.69 7.14
N THR A 13 22.01 20.83 7.92
CA THR A 13 21.76 19.44 7.53
C THR A 13 20.72 19.39 6.42
N THR A 14 21.17 19.61 5.18
CA THR A 14 20.44 19.17 3.99
C THR A 14 20.63 17.67 3.86
N THR A 15 19.65 16.88 4.31
CA THR A 15 19.57 15.47 3.93
C THR A 15 19.23 15.40 2.44
N ASN A 16 20.30 15.23 1.68
CA ASN A 16 20.36 14.92 0.27
C ASN A 16 19.50 13.66 -0.03
N PRO A 17 18.46 13.73 -0.88
CA PRO A 17 17.77 12.53 -1.34
C PRO A 17 18.71 11.78 -2.29
N SER A 18 19.38 10.78 -1.74
CA SER A 18 20.35 9.96 -2.44
C SER A 18 19.63 9.11 -3.49
N TYR A 19 19.96 9.35 -4.76
CA TYR A 19 20.10 8.38 -5.84
C TYR A 19 19.09 7.21 -5.88
N LEU A 20 18.01 7.40 -6.64
CA LEU A 20 17.25 6.28 -7.20
C LEU A 20 17.95 5.81 -8.48
N THR A 21 18.57 4.63 -8.43
CA THR A 21 18.98 3.90 -9.64
C THR A 21 17.75 3.37 -10.39
N PRO A 22 17.82 3.20 -11.72
CA PRO A 22 16.64 2.88 -12.55
C PRO A 22 16.01 1.49 -12.36
N SER A 23 16.47 0.65 -11.43
CA SER A 23 15.82 -0.65 -11.15
C SER A 23 14.58 -0.53 -10.25
N THR A 24 14.29 0.67 -9.73
CA THR A 24 13.19 0.97 -8.79
C THR A 24 11.95 1.59 -9.45
N ALA A 25 11.94 1.73 -10.78
CA ALA A 25 10.94 2.53 -11.50
C ALA A 25 9.57 1.85 -11.72
N ARG A 26 9.40 0.57 -11.37
CA ARG A 26 8.16 -0.20 -11.67
C ARG A 26 7.10 -0.08 -10.57
N CYS A 27 7.57 0.04 -9.34
CA CYS A 27 6.76 0.40 -8.19
C CYS A 27 7.17 1.81 -7.79
N ASN A 28 6.39 2.82 -8.18
CA ASN A 28 6.69 4.21 -7.86
C ASN A 28 6.24 4.54 -6.42
N SER A 29 7.17 4.53 -5.47
CA SER A 29 6.90 4.84 -4.06
C SER A 29 6.45 6.29 -3.82
N THR A 30 6.66 7.18 -4.80
CA THR A 30 6.26 8.58 -4.74
C THR A 30 4.74 8.77 -4.63
N ALA A 31 3.94 7.78 -5.05
CA ALA A 31 2.47 7.82 -4.97
C ALA A 31 1.93 7.90 -3.53
N VAL A 32 2.71 7.49 -2.53
CA VAL A 32 2.30 7.56 -1.10
C VAL A 32 2.33 9.01 -0.56
N THR A 33 3.01 9.93 -1.24
CA THR A 33 3.28 11.29 -0.72
C THR A 33 2.05 12.22 -0.77
N SER A 34 0.98 11.86 -1.48
CA SER A 34 -0.18 12.74 -1.70
C SER A 34 -1.51 12.08 -1.36
N CYS A 35 -1.57 11.41 -0.21
CA CYS A 35 -2.81 10.82 0.30
C CYS A 35 -3.68 11.90 0.95
N THR A 36 -4.32 12.72 0.14
CA THR A 36 -5.32 13.70 0.61
C THR A 36 -6.71 13.11 0.48
N THR A 37 -7.44 13.01 1.58
CA THR A 37 -8.86 12.69 1.55
C THR A 37 -9.66 13.94 1.23
N THR A 38 -10.49 13.88 0.19
CA THR A 38 -11.53 14.88 -0.02
C THR A 38 -12.58 14.71 1.08
N THR A 39 -12.88 15.77 1.82
CA THR A 39 -13.92 15.76 2.88
C THR A 39 -15.31 15.70 2.25
N SER A 40 -15.71 14.53 1.77
CA SER A 40 -17.04 14.29 1.22
C SER A 40 -17.50 12.89 1.61
N ILE A 41 -18.69 12.82 2.21
CA ILE A 41 -19.54 11.65 2.46
C ILE A 41 -18.81 10.32 2.74
N ILE A 42 -18.88 9.86 4.00
CA ILE A 42 -18.30 8.57 4.39
C ILE A 42 -19.13 7.45 3.77
N ALA A 43 -18.51 6.69 2.87
CA ALA A 43 -19.11 5.47 2.35
C ALA A 43 -19.42 4.50 3.51
N ARG A 44 -20.62 3.91 3.52
CA ARG A 44 -21.04 2.95 4.56
C ARG A 44 -20.42 1.58 4.31
N CYS A 45 -19.15 1.46 4.67
CA CYS A 45 -18.38 0.24 4.48
C CYS A 45 -18.66 -0.78 5.59
N GLN A 46 -18.51 -2.06 5.26
CA GLN A 46 -18.64 -3.18 6.20
C GLN A 46 -17.47 -3.22 7.19
N SER A 47 -17.58 -4.02 8.25
CA SER A 47 -16.57 -4.09 9.32
C SER A 47 -15.18 -4.54 8.82
N TYR A 48 -15.13 -5.38 7.77
CA TYR A 48 -13.90 -5.86 7.13
C TYR A 48 -13.34 -4.92 6.05
N GLU A 49 -14.00 -3.78 5.81
CA GLU A 49 -13.62 -2.83 4.78
C GLU A 49 -12.99 -1.55 5.36
N VAL A 50 -12.27 -0.82 4.51
CA VAL A 50 -11.71 0.50 4.78
C VAL A 50 -12.43 1.53 3.91
N SER A 51 -12.88 2.63 4.52
CA SER A 51 -13.50 3.76 3.80
C SER A 51 -12.44 4.79 3.42
N TRP A 52 -12.37 5.17 2.15
CA TRP A 52 -11.48 6.23 1.68
C TRP A 52 -12.02 6.90 0.42
N ASN A 53 -11.98 8.23 0.38
CA ASN A 53 -12.46 9.05 -0.75
C ASN A 53 -13.86 8.64 -1.28
N ASN A 54 -14.81 8.39 -0.38
CA ASN A 54 -16.18 7.93 -0.69
C ASN A 54 -16.28 6.55 -1.39
N HIS A 55 -15.26 5.71 -1.26
CA HIS A 55 -15.27 4.30 -1.68
C HIS A 55 -14.99 3.36 -0.50
N CYS A 56 -15.40 2.11 -0.66
CA CYS A 56 -15.10 1.02 0.27
C CYS A 56 -14.08 0.07 -0.34
N TYR A 57 -13.06 -0.28 0.43
CA TYR A 57 -11.97 -1.14 -0.02
C TYR A 57 -11.84 -2.36 0.88
N TYR A 58 -11.57 -3.51 0.27
CA TYR A 58 -11.36 -4.75 1.00
C TYR A 58 -10.18 -5.55 0.43
N LEU A 59 -9.71 -6.47 1.25
CA LEU A 59 -8.74 -7.49 0.87
C LEU A 59 -9.41 -8.86 0.87
N ASP A 60 -9.14 -9.67 -0.15
CA ASP A 60 -9.70 -11.02 -0.24
C ASP A 60 -8.81 -11.98 -1.03
N GLY A 61 -8.90 -13.29 -0.78
CA GLY A 61 -8.12 -14.32 -1.45
C GLY A 61 -8.67 -14.77 -2.80
N LEU A 62 -9.06 -13.82 -3.67
CA LEU A 62 -9.84 -14.10 -4.90
C LEU A 62 -9.00 -14.16 -6.20
N GLY A 63 -7.67 -14.09 -6.10
CA GLY A 63 -6.78 -14.28 -7.25
C GLY A 63 -6.98 -13.25 -8.38
N GLY A 64 -7.11 -11.97 -8.02
CA GLY A 64 -7.31 -10.87 -8.97
C GLY A 64 -8.77 -10.58 -9.31
N ASN A 65 -9.72 -11.34 -8.77
CA ASN A 65 -11.15 -11.11 -8.99
C ASN A 65 -11.78 -10.32 -7.83
N CYS A 66 -12.72 -9.44 -8.17
CA CYS A 66 -13.53 -8.73 -7.18
C CYS A 66 -14.98 -9.19 -7.25
N THR A 67 -15.68 -9.16 -6.11
CA THR A 67 -17.11 -9.46 -6.06
C THR A 67 -17.91 -8.38 -6.79
N THR A 68 -19.13 -8.70 -7.21
CA THR A 68 -20.04 -7.75 -7.87
C THR A 68 -20.13 -6.40 -7.13
N GLY A 69 -20.02 -5.30 -7.89
CA GLY A 69 -20.01 -3.93 -7.37
C GLY A 69 -18.63 -3.39 -7.01
N TYR A 70 -17.58 -4.20 -7.17
CA TYR A 70 -16.19 -3.82 -6.90
C TYR A 70 -15.29 -4.17 -8.09
N SER A 71 -14.17 -3.47 -8.18
CA SER A 71 -13.12 -3.70 -9.18
C SER A 71 -11.74 -3.61 -8.51
N LEU A 72 -10.71 -4.09 -9.21
CA LEU A 72 -9.33 -3.98 -8.72
C LEU A 72 -9.01 -2.50 -8.49
N ALA A 73 -8.47 -2.19 -7.30
CA ALA A 73 -7.98 -0.86 -6.98
C ALA A 73 -6.46 -0.78 -7.18
N THR A 74 -5.93 0.43 -7.34
CA THR A 74 -4.51 0.65 -7.69
C THR A 74 -3.59 0.59 -6.46
N ASN A 75 -2.29 0.38 -6.69
CA ASN A 75 -1.23 0.51 -5.70
C ASN A 75 -1.18 1.91 -5.07
N ALA A 76 -1.58 2.94 -5.82
CA ALA A 76 -1.63 4.31 -5.31
C ALA A 76 -2.66 4.45 -4.17
N VAL A 77 -3.87 3.94 -4.38
CA VAL A 77 -4.89 3.91 -3.33
C VAL A 77 -4.45 3.03 -2.17
N LEU A 78 -3.92 1.83 -2.46
CA LEU A 78 -3.44 0.93 -1.43
C LEU A 78 -2.39 1.60 -0.54
N GLY A 79 -1.43 2.32 -1.13
CA GLY A 79 -0.42 3.07 -0.40
C GLY A 79 -0.97 4.08 0.60
N CYS A 80 -2.13 4.66 0.32
CA CYS A 80 -2.79 5.62 1.21
C CYS A 80 -3.52 4.98 2.38
N ILE A 81 -3.99 3.75 2.22
CA ILE A 81 -4.90 3.13 3.19
C ILE A 81 -4.39 1.80 3.74
N ALA A 82 -3.20 1.35 3.34
CA ALA A 82 -2.70 0.02 3.67
C ALA A 82 -2.73 -0.23 5.18
N THR A 83 -2.23 0.70 5.98
CA THR A 83 -2.17 0.58 7.45
C THR A 83 -3.55 0.47 8.10
N GLN A 84 -4.60 0.98 7.46
CA GLN A 84 -5.97 0.94 7.96
C GLN A 84 -6.60 -0.46 7.87
N PHE A 85 -5.96 -1.39 7.15
CA PHE A 85 -6.35 -2.80 7.15
C PHE A 85 -5.93 -3.55 8.41
N ALA A 86 -5.15 -2.94 9.31
CA ALA A 86 -4.93 -3.51 10.63
C ALA A 86 -6.27 -3.77 11.34
N SER A 87 -6.41 -4.92 11.99
CA SER A 87 -7.64 -5.40 12.63
C SER A 87 -8.82 -5.70 11.69
N LYS A 88 -8.67 -5.53 10.37
CA LYS A 88 -9.64 -6.01 9.38
C LYS A 88 -9.45 -7.51 9.15
N THR A 89 -10.33 -8.12 8.37
CA THR A 89 -10.23 -9.52 7.95
C THR A 89 -10.56 -9.62 6.46
N TYR A 90 -10.35 -10.80 5.88
CA TYR A 90 -10.81 -11.12 4.54
C TYR A 90 -12.32 -10.90 4.41
N ARG A 91 -12.75 -10.47 3.23
CA ARG A 91 -14.17 -10.44 2.90
C ARG A 91 -14.79 -11.84 2.85
N SER A 92 -14.11 -12.83 2.27
CA SER A 92 -14.70 -14.15 2.08
C SER A 92 -13.69 -15.32 2.11
N THR A 93 -12.57 -15.16 1.42
CA THR A 93 -11.60 -16.22 1.12
C THR A 93 -10.24 -15.85 1.69
N ILE A 94 -9.63 -16.76 2.45
CA ILE A 94 -8.26 -16.57 2.94
C ILE A 94 -7.30 -16.72 1.75
N SER A 95 -6.36 -15.79 1.60
CA SER A 95 -5.37 -15.88 0.52
C SER A 95 -4.33 -16.98 0.77
N ASN A 96 -3.70 -17.50 -0.28
CA ASN A 96 -2.52 -18.37 -0.21
C ASN A 96 -1.19 -17.68 -0.56
N ASN A 97 -1.17 -16.36 -0.77
CA ASN A 97 0.04 -15.58 -1.03
C ASN A 97 -0.05 -14.19 -0.38
N CYS A 98 1.09 -13.63 0.06
CA CYS A 98 1.12 -12.33 0.75
C CYS A 98 1.17 -11.11 -0.16
N CYS A 99 1.50 -11.27 -1.44
CA CYS A 99 1.56 -10.18 -2.40
C CYS A 99 0.16 -9.74 -2.79
N VAL A 100 -0.05 -8.43 -2.73
CA VAL A 100 -1.34 -7.83 -3.05
C VAL A 100 -1.42 -7.59 -4.55
N TRP A 101 -2.32 -8.32 -5.18
CA TRP A 101 -2.74 -8.09 -6.55
C TRP A 101 -3.60 -6.82 -6.60
N THR A 102 -3.16 -5.86 -7.41
CA THR A 102 -3.85 -4.59 -7.66
C THR A 102 -4.19 -4.44 -9.14
N ALA A 103 -4.86 -3.34 -9.51
CA ALA A 103 -5.15 -3.00 -10.91
C ALA A 103 -3.90 -2.70 -11.75
N ASP A 104 -2.76 -2.44 -11.08
CA ASP A 104 -1.53 -2.10 -11.77
C ASP A 104 -0.82 -3.35 -12.32
N THR A 105 0.12 -3.11 -13.22
CA THR A 105 0.93 -4.15 -13.86
C THR A 105 1.73 -4.97 -12.85
N TYR A 106 2.21 -4.32 -11.79
CA TYR A 106 3.11 -4.91 -10.80
C TYR A 106 2.54 -4.85 -9.39
N GLU A 107 2.92 -5.83 -8.59
CA GLU A 107 2.59 -5.92 -7.18
C GLU A 107 3.72 -5.28 -6.38
N CYS A 108 3.35 -4.26 -5.61
CA CYS A 108 4.28 -3.41 -4.88
C CYS A 108 4.08 -3.47 -3.36
N TYR A 109 3.00 -4.10 -2.92
CA TYR A 109 2.60 -4.24 -1.54
C TYR A 109 2.45 -5.71 -1.19
N GLY A 110 2.77 -6.04 0.04
CA GLY A 110 2.53 -7.35 0.60
C GLY A 110 2.42 -7.30 2.11
N PHE A 111 1.87 -8.34 2.69
CA PHE A 111 1.89 -8.53 4.14
C PHE A 111 3.20 -9.18 4.56
N ASN A 112 3.81 -8.70 5.64
CA ASN A 112 5.00 -9.37 6.19
C ASN A 112 4.65 -10.71 6.83
N ASN A 113 3.47 -10.82 7.45
CA ASN A 113 2.96 -12.00 8.15
C ASN A 113 1.42 -11.98 8.18
N ASN A 114 0.78 -13.09 8.60
CA ASN A 114 -0.68 -13.20 8.82
C ASN A 114 -1.52 -12.89 7.55
N CYS A 115 -1.03 -13.33 6.39
CA CYS A 115 -1.68 -13.13 5.08
C CYS A 115 -2.30 -14.42 4.52
N ASN A 116 -2.11 -15.55 5.21
CA ASN A 116 -2.60 -16.88 4.81
C ASN A 116 -3.36 -17.57 5.94
N THR A 117 -3.81 -16.79 6.91
CA THR A 117 -4.48 -17.25 8.12
C THR A 117 -5.77 -16.48 8.27
N ALA A 118 -6.79 -17.10 8.85
CA ALA A 118 -8.04 -16.42 9.16
C ALA A 118 -7.77 -15.22 10.07
N GLY A 119 -8.46 -14.10 9.82
CA GLY A 119 -8.21 -12.83 10.50
C GLY A 119 -8.56 -12.82 12.00
N PRO A 120 -8.38 -11.66 12.67
CA PRO A 120 -8.02 -10.37 12.07
C PRO A 120 -6.54 -10.24 11.69
N PHE A 121 -6.26 -9.35 10.74
CA PHE A 121 -4.92 -8.94 10.36
C PHE A 121 -4.22 -8.24 11.50
N SER A 122 -2.99 -8.66 11.82
CA SER A 122 -2.17 -8.02 12.86
C SER A 122 -1.64 -6.64 12.44
N ALA A 123 -1.48 -6.41 11.13
CA ALA A 123 -1.04 -5.16 10.54
C ALA A 123 -1.60 -5.07 9.11
N GLY A 124 -1.52 -3.90 8.47
CA GLY A 124 -1.84 -3.75 7.05
C GLY A 124 -0.70 -4.23 6.12
N PRO A 125 -0.95 -4.32 4.80
CA PRO A 125 0.12 -4.50 3.83
C PRO A 125 1.14 -3.36 3.92
N VAL A 126 2.38 -3.64 3.55
CA VAL A 126 3.45 -2.66 3.49
C VAL A 126 4.14 -2.72 2.14
N TRP A 127 4.78 -1.61 1.78
CA TRP A 127 5.63 -1.56 0.60
C TRP A 127 6.67 -2.68 0.63
N SER A 128 6.80 -3.44 -0.46
CA SER A 128 7.73 -4.56 -0.57
C SER A 128 7.56 -5.66 0.50
N GLY A 129 6.42 -5.71 1.22
CA GLY A 129 6.19 -6.74 2.23
C GLY A 129 6.23 -8.13 1.64
N ALA A 130 6.76 -9.12 2.38
CA ALA A 130 7.04 -10.48 1.88
C ALA A 130 7.86 -10.55 0.56
N GLY A 131 8.62 -9.50 0.23
CA GLY A 131 9.39 -9.44 -1.03
C GLY A 131 8.55 -9.05 -2.25
N CYS A 132 7.34 -8.53 -2.06
CA CYS A 132 6.43 -8.14 -3.13
C CYS A 132 6.80 -6.77 -3.71
N LEU A 133 7.94 -6.69 -4.41
CA LEU A 133 8.43 -5.48 -5.07
C LEU A 133 8.65 -5.74 -6.55
N SER A 134 7.77 -5.17 -7.38
CA SER A 134 7.81 -5.30 -8.84
C SER A 134 7.62 -6.75 -9.34
N VAL A 135 6.86 -7.54 -8.58
CA VAL A 135 6.53 -8.92 -8.93
C VAL A 135 5.20 -8.98 -9.70
N GLN A 136 4.98 -10.08 -10.42
CA GLN A 136 3.74 -10.39 -11.12
C GLN A 136 3.32 -11.82 -10.79
N GLN A 137 3.32 -12.12 -9.50
CA GLN A 137 2.79 -13.39 -9.04
C GLN A 137 1.27 -13.26 -9.22
N ARG A 138 0.64 -14.19 -9.94
CA ARG A 138 -0.78 -14.09 -10.32
C ARG A 138 -1.48 -15.39 -9.95
N TYR A 139 -1.35 -15.78 -8.68
CA TYR A 139 -1.87 -17.05 -8.17
C TYR A 139 -3.40 -17.03 -8.03
N SER A 140 -4.01 -18.21 -8.12
CA SER A 140 -5.47 -18.39 -8.14
C SER A 140 -6.21 -17.95 -6.87
N ALA A 141 -5.54 -17.94 -5.72
CA ALA A 141 -6.08 -17.44 -4.44
C ALA A 141 -5.21 -16.32 -3.85
N GLN A 142 -4.59 -15.53 -4.71
CA GLN A 142 -3.75 -14.42 -4.30
C GLN A 142 -4.57 -13.30 -3.64
N LEU A 143 -3.93 -12.61 -2.70
CA LEU A 143 -4.51 -11.51 -1.97
C LEU A 143 -4.84 -10.40 -2.95
N THR A 144 -6.10 -10.02 -3.02
CA THR A 144 -6.66 -9.14 -4.03
C THR A 144 -7.18 -7.89 -3.36
N PHE A 145 -6.78 -6.73 -3.88
CA PHE A 145 -7.24 -5.44 -3.39
C PHE A 145 -8.34 -4.87 -4.28
N CYS A 146 -9.54 -4.77 -3.71
CA CYS A 146 -10.74 -4.37 -4.43
C CYS A 146 -11.30 -3.07 -3.84
N GLY A 147 -11.81 -2.18 -4.70
CA GLY A 147 -12.53 -0.96 -4.34
C GLY A 147 -13.93 -0.95 -4.95
N SER A 148 -14.89 -0.34 -4.26
CA SER A 148 -16.25 -0.18 -4.78
C SER A 148 -16.25 0.71 -6.03
N ASN A 149 -17.05 0.33 -7.03
CA ASN A 149 -17.22 1.11 -8.26
C ASN A 149 -17.86 2.48 -8.02
#